data_AF-A0A7S0A914-F1
#
_entry.id   AF-A0A7S0A914-F1
#
_cell.length_a   1.000
_cell.length_b   1.000
_cell.length_c   1.000
_cell.angle_alpha   90.00
_cell.angle_beta   90.00
_cell.angle_gamma   90.00
#
_symmetry.space_group_name_H-M   'P 1'
#
loop_
_entity.id
_entity.type
_entity.pdbx_description
1 polymer ?
#
loop_
_entity_poly.entity_id
_entity_poly.type
_entity_poly.pdbx_seq_one_letter_code
_entity_poly.pdbx_strand_id
1 'polypeptide(L)'
;GTLMFFMNKDGDGGRQGRSEQLIILGNQRGRRGAELKCMNEIERKAPGTFSRGLREKTVDTKGFDTERMAIKEEEVSYVIGKEASTHKKLEKAAGAILQFIGRFAFIAGNLRERKNCRDYICWLLAQLRGAVTIPDVSRRDDCTEVHIPVNCKGWVT
;
A
#
# COMPACT_ATOMS: atom_id res chain seq x y z
N GLY A 1 0.89 -6.80 16.90
CA GLY A 1 2.28 -6.57 16.49
C GLY A 1 2.86 -7.83 15.87
N THR A 2 4.10 -7.76 15.40
CA THR A 2 4.89 -8.90 14.90
C THR A 2 6.26 -8.93 15.56
N LEU A 3 6.85 -10.12 15.66
CA LEU A 3 8.24 -10.32 16.04
C LEU A 3 9.04 -10.77 14.81
N MET A 4 10.23 -10.21 14.61
CA MET A 4 11.09 -10.49 13.46
C MET A 4 12.52 -10.71 13.91
N PHE A 5 13.18 -11.74 13.36
CA PHE A 5 14.61 -11.98 13.54
C PHE A 5 15.14 -12.90 12.43
N PHE A 6 16.45 -12.91 12.23
CA PHE A 6 17.09 -13.80 11.26
C PHE A 6 17.26 -15.20 11.86
N MET A 7 17.07 -16.23 11.03
CA MET A 7 17.19 -17.63 11.41
C MET A 7 18.01 -18.40 10.39
N ASN A 8 18.59 -19.52 10.84
CA ASN A 8 19.13 -20.58 9.98
C ASN A 8 18.18 -21.77 10.05
N LYS A 9 18.02 -22.52 8.95
CA LYS A 9 17.25 -23.76 8.97
C LYS A 9 18.12 -24.91 9.48
N ASP A 10 17.51 -25.81 10.24
CA ASP A 10 18.17 -27.05 10.66
C ASP A 10 18.65 -27.85 9.45
N GLY A 11 19.91 -28.29 9.49
CA GLY A 11 20.56 -29.01 8.39
C GLY A 11 21.11 -28.12 7.26
N ASP A 12 20.86 -26.81 7.26
CA ASP A 12 21.45 -25.87 6.33
C ASP A 12 22.82 -25.45 6.90
N GLY A 13 23.81 -26.34 6.74
CA GLY A 13 25.20 -26.09 7.15
C GLY A 13 25.67 -24.77 6.56
N GLY A 14 25.81 -23.76 7.43
CA GLY A 14 25.82 -22.33 7.08
C GLY A 14 26.48 -22.01 5.75
N ARG A 15 25.67 -21.84 4.70
CA ARG A 15 26.14 -21.30 3.43
C ARG A 15 26.42 -19.82 3.63
N GLN A 16 27.63 -19.52 4.10
CA GLN A 16 28.18 -18.18 4.18
C GLN A 16 28.02 -17.49 2.81
N GLY A 17 27.31 -16.36 2.79
CA GLY A 17 27.44 -15.35 1.74
C GLY A 17 26.37 -15.26 0.66
N ARG A 18 25.18 -15.89 0.76
CA ARG A 18 24.14 -15.75 -0.29
C ARG A 18 22.82 -15.09 0.10
N SER A 19 22.31 -15.27 1.32
CA SER A 19 21.12 -14.57 1.84
C SER A 19 20.79 -15.09 3.23
N GLU A 20 20.48 -14.22 4.20
CA GLU A 20 19.94 -14.63 5.50
C GLU A 20 18.41 -14.84 5.41
N GLN A 21 17.86 -15.77 6.20
CA GLN A 21 16.42 -15.99 6.24
C GLN A 21 15.79 -15.18 7.37
N LEU A 22 14.83 -14.32 7.03
CA LEU A 22 14.04 -13.57 8.02
C LEU A 22 12.78 -14.36 8.37
N ILE A 23 12.55 -14.63 9.66
CA ILE A 23 11.26 -15.13 10.14
C ILE A 23 10.39 -13.98 10.65
N ILE A 24 9.10 -14.01 10.32
CA ILE A 24 8.10 -13.05 10.78
C ILE A 24 6.99 -13.81 11.51
N LEU A 25 6.85 -13.56 12.80
CA LEU A 25 5.87 -14.22 13.67
C LEU A 25 4.76 -13.22 14.05
N GLY A 26 3.52 -13.70 14.12
CA GLY A 26 2.34 -12.88 14.43
C GLY A 26 1.08 -13.38 13.72
N ASN A 27 0.00 -12.61 13.73
CA ASN A 27 -1.22 -12.94 12.98
C ASN A 27 -1.06 -12.67 11.46
N GLN A 28 -1.96 -13.20 10.62
CA GLN A 28 -1.86 -13.11 9.16
C GLN A 28 -1.68 -11.66 8.66
N ARG A 29 -2.52 -10.73 9.15
CA ARG A 29 -2.47 -9.31 8.77
C ARG A 29 -1.16 -8.65 9.16
N GLY A 30 -0.71 -8.87 10.40
CA GLY A 30 0.54 -8.32 10.91
C GLY A 30 1.75 -8.84 10.16
N ARG A 31 1.83 -10.17 9.92
CA ARG A 31 2.94 -10.77 9.17
C ARG A 31 3.01 -10.22 7.76
N ARG A 32 1.87 -10.09 7.07
CA ARG A 32 1.82 -9.52 5.72
C ARG A 32 2.27 -8.07 5.68
N GLY A 33 1.86 -7.24 6.66
CA GLY A 33 2.34 -5.86 6.76
C GLY A 33 3.84 -5.76 6.98
N ALA A 34 4.39 -6.59 7.86
CA ALA A 34 5.82 -6.66 8.11
C ALA A 34 6.60 -7.14 6.87
N GLU A 35 6.12 -8.18 6.19
CA GLU A 35 6.69 -8.70 4.94
C GLU A 35 6.73 -7.61 3.86
N LEU A 36 5.62 -6.93 3.59
CA LEU A 36 5.54 -5.87 2.60
C LEU A 36 6.45 -4.68 2.93
N LYS A 37 6.61 -4.36 4.21
CA LYS A 37 7.55 -3.33 4.67
C LYS A 37 9.01 -3.75 4.42
N CYS A 38 9.37 -5.00 4.72
CA CYS A 38 10.69 -5.53 4.38
C CYS A 38 10.95 -5.47 2.87
N MET A 39 9.96 -5.87 2.05
CA MET A 39 10.05 -5.78 0.61
C MET A 39 10.25 -4.34 0.13
N ASN A 40 9.52 -3.36 0.68
CA ASN A 40 9.71 -1.93 0.37
C ASN A 40 11.13 -1.48 0.68
N GLU A 41 11.64 -1.75 1.88
CA GLU A 41 12.97 -1.29 2.29
C GLU A 41 14.10 -1.94 1.48
N ILE A 42 13.97 -3.22 1.14
CA ILE A 42 14.94 -3.91 0.27
C ILE A 42 14.85 -3.34 -1.15
N GLU A 43 13.65 -3.17 -1.70
CA GLU A 43 13.45 -2.63 -3.05
C GLU A 43 13.99 -1.21 -3.19
N ARG A 44 13.93 -0.39 -2.12
CA ARG A 44 14.56 0.95 -2.08
C ARG A 44 16.08 0.90 -2.15
N LYS A 45 16.71 -0.13 -1.57
CA LYS A 45 18.18 -0.29 -1.53
C LYS A 45 18.73 -1.08 -2.71
N ALA A 46 17.94 -2.00 -3.25
CA ALA A 46 18.25 -2.88 -4.36
C ALA A 46 17.05 -2.97 -5.31
N PRO A 47 16.85 -1.97 -6.17
CA PRO A 47 15.71 -1.93 -7.10
C PRO A 47 15.65 -3.15 -8.01
N GLY A 48 14.43 -3.63 -8.27
CA GLY A 48 14.16 -4.81 -9.08
C GLY A 48 14.23 -6.13 -8.32
N THR A 49 14.56 -6.15 -7.03
CA THR A 49 14.60 -7.38 -6.22
C THR A 49 13.23 -8.04 -6.13
N PHE A 50 12.19 -7.24 -5.89
CA PHE A 50 10.81 -7.72 -5.79
C PHE A 50 9.92 -7.20 -6.91
N SER A 51 10.25 -6.06 -7.52
CA SER A 51 9.39 -5.43 -8.52
C SER A 51 9.60 -5.94 -9.95
N ARG A 52 10.74 -6.58 -10.26
CA ARG A 52 11.07 -7.03 -11.61
C ARG A 52 10.06 -8.08 -12.11
N GLY A 53 9.42 -7.81 -13.23
CA GLY A 53 8.46 -8.71 -13.86
C GLY A 53 7.09 -8.79 -13.16
N LEU A 54 6.85 -7.97 -12.13
CA LEU A 54 5.53 -7.90 -11.51
C LEU A 54 4.47 -7.44 -12.51
N ARG A 55 3.25 -7.94 -12.29
CA ARG A 55 2.05 -7.54 -13.00
C ARG A 55 0.97 -7.15 -11.99
N GLU A 56 0.02 -6.36 -12.46
CA GLU A 56 -1.19 -6.08 -11.71
C GLU A 56 -1.89 -7.38 -11.28
N LYS A 57 -2.53 -7.32 -10.12
CA LYS A 57 -3.27 -8.43 -9.54
C LYS A 57 -4.46 -7.86 -8.80
N THR A 58 -5.66 -8.27 -9.18
CA THR A 58 -6.90 -7.97 -8.46
C THR A 58 -7.45 -9.27 -7.90
N VAL A 59 -8.10 -9.22 -6.73
CA VAL A 59 -8.59 -10.42 -6.05
C VAL A 59 -9.95 -10.15 -5.41
N ASP A 60 -10.97 -10.93 -5.80
CA ASP A 60 -12.34 -10.75 -5.31
C ASP A 60 -12.66 -11.51 -4.02
N THR A 61 -11.67 -12.18 -3.42
CA THR A 61 -11.82 -12.88 -2.13
C THR A 61 -12.33 -11.93 -1.05
N LYS A 62 -13.46 -12.26 -0.41
CA LYS A 62 -14.04 -11.43 0.68
C LYS A 62 -13.09 -11.25 1.87
N GLY A 63 -12.35 -12.30 2.19
CA GLY A 63 -11.38 -12.34 3.29
C GLY A 63 -10.09 -11.56 3.03
N PHE A 64 -9.13 -11.74 3.94
CA PHE A 64 -7.83 -11.09 3.88
C PHE A 64 -6.99 -11.63 2.71
N ASP A 65 -6.58 -10.73 1.80
CA ASP A 65 -5.73 -11.04 0.64
C ASP A 65 -4.85 -9.83 0.30
N THR A 66 -4.02 -9.94 -0.75
CA THR A 66 -3.20 -8.85 -1.28
C THR A 66 -3.34 -8.71 -2.79
N GLU A 67 -3.59 -7.48 -3.21
CA GLU A 67 -3.65 -7.01 -4.59
C GLU A 67 -2.43 -6.16 -4.95
N ARG A 68 -2.22 -5.97 -6.26
CA ARG A 68 -1.16 -5.13 -6.82
C ARG A 68 -1.77 -4.22 -7.87
N MET A 69 -1.58 -2.93 -7.68
CA MET A 69 -1.94 -1.89 -8.64
C MET A 69 -0.65 -1.26 -9.19
N ALA A 70 -0.55 -1.14 -10.51
CA ALA A 70 0.59 -0.47 -11.13
C ALA A 70 0.36 1.05 -11.10
N ILE A 71 1.35 1.79 -10.62
CA ILE A 71 1.37 3.24 -10.67
C ILE A 71 2.37 3.66 -11.76
N LYS A 72 2.07 4.76 -12.46
CA LYS A 72 3.04 5.34 -13.40
C LYS A 72 4.25 5.85 -12.62
N GLU A 73 5.45 5.70 -13.17
CA GLU A 73 6.69 6.02 -12.43
C GLU A 73 6.73 7.49 -11.97
N GLU A 74 6.27 8.39 -12.83
CA GLU A 74 6.17 9.83 -12.57
C GLU A 74 5.14 10.19 -11.48
N GLU A 75 4.20 9.28 -11.18
CA GLU A 75 3.12 9.50 -10.19
C GLU A 75 3.46 8.88 -8.81
N VAL A 76 4.47 8.01 -8.71
CA VAL A 76 4.79 7.27 -7.46
C VAL A 76 5.10 8.22 -6.31
N SER A 77 5.93 9.23 -6.55
CA SER A 77 6.34 10.20 -5.52
C SER A 77 5.15 11.00 -4.98
N TYR A 78 4.18 11.30 -5.83
CA TYR A 78 2.96 12.02 -5.47
C TYR A 78 2.05 11.20 -4.54
N VAL A 79 1.82 9.92 -4.87
CA VAL A 79 0.97 9.04 -4.03
C VAL A 79 1.65 8.71 -2.70
N ILE A 80 2.98 8.58 -2.68
CA ILE A 80 3.72 8.35 -1.43
C ILE A 80 3.68 9.62 -0.56
N GLY A 81 3.94 10.79 -1.17
CA GLY A 81 4.07 12.07 -0.49
C GLY A 81 5.34 12.21 0.36
N LYS A 82 5.64 13.44 0.79
CA LYS A 82 6.79 13.71 1.67
C LYS A 82 6.69 12.87 2.95
N GLU A 83 7.78 12.19 3.31
CA GLU A 83 7.87 11.33 4.51
C GLU A 83 6.77 10.27 4.60
N ALA A 84 6.30 9.79 3.43
CA ALA A 84 5.23 8.81 3.34
C ALA A 84 3.87 9.30 3.91
N SER A 85 3.71 10.61 4.09
CA SER A 85 2.50 11.20 4.71
C SER A 85 1.23 10.89 3.94
N THR A 86 1.27 10.90 2.61
CA THR A 86 0.08 10.70 1.78
C THR A 86 -0.32 9.23 1.75
N HIS A 87 0.63 8.31 1.57
CA HIS A 87 0.27 6.89 1.63
C HIS A 87 -0.24 6.48 3.02
N LYS A 88 0.30 7.04 4.12
CA LYS A 88 -0.18 6.74 5.48
C LYS A 88 -1.61 7.21 5.68
N LYS A 89 -1.99 8.35 5.11
CA LYS A 89 -3.38 8.84 5.10
C LYS A 89 -4.29 7.87 4.34
N LEU A 90 -3.88 7.43 3.14
CA LEU A 90 -4.62 6.46 2.34
C LEU A 90 -4.79 5.11 3.07
N GLU A 91 -3.71 4.59 3.65
CA GLU A 91 -3.69 3.35 4.43
C GLU A 91 -4.68 3.43 5.59
N LYS A 92 -4.59 4.50 6.39
CA LYS A 92 -5.43 4.73 7.56
C LYS A 92 -6.90 4.92 7.17
N ALA A 93 -7.19 5.73 6.15
CA ALA A 93 -8.55 6.01 5.70
C ALA A 93 -9.23 4.75 5.14
N ALA A 94 -8.49 3.90 4.42
CA ALA A 94 -9.02 2.67 3.85
C ALA A 94 -9.11 1.51 4.84
N GLY A 95 -8.39 1.58 5.98
CA GLY A 95 -8.23 0.44 6.90
C GLY A 95 -7.38 -0.69 6.31
N ALA A 96 -6.71 -0.46 5.18
CA ALA A 96 -5.86 -1.44 4.51
C ALA A 96 -4.42 -1.40 5.05
N ILE A 97 -3.57 -2.27 4.51
CA ILE A 97 -2.12 -2.14 4.52
C ILE A 97 -1.73 -1.71 3.10
N LEU A 98 -0.98 -0.61 2.99
CA LEU A 98 -0.54 -0.06 1.70
C LEU A 98 0.98 0.10 1.72
N GLN A 99 1.67 -0.63 0.85
CA GLN A 99 3.12 -0.51 0.67
C GLN A 99 3.46 -0.39 -0.81
N PHE A 100 4.49 0.39 -1.12
CA PHE A 100 4.98 0.58 -2.49
C PHE A 100 6.22 -0.27 -2.70
N ILE A 101 6.23 -1.16 -3.69
CA ILE A 101 7.39 -1.97 -4.04
C ILE A 101 7.73 -1.65 -5.50
N GLY A 102 8.75 -0.81 -5.67
CA GLY A 102 9.02 -0.13 -6.94
C GLY A 102 7.83 0.76 -7.28
N ARG A 103 7.29 0.61 -8.50
CA ARG A 103 6.10 1.34 -8.95
C ARG A 103 4.76 0.68 -8.62
N PHE A 104 4.75 -0.43 -7.89
CA PHE A 104 3.53 -1.17 -7.57
C PHE A 104 3.03 -0.85 -6.16
N ALA A 105 1.77 -0.45 -6.05
CA ALA A 105 1.05 -0.38 -4.78
C ALA A 105 0.54 -1.77 -4.42
N PHE A 106 1.05 -2.33 -3.33
CA PHE A 106 0.57 -3.56 -2.70
C PHE A 106 -0.48 -3.21 -1.66
N ILE A 107 -1.69 -3.70 -1.86
CA ILE A 107 -2.86 -3.38 -1.05
C ILE A 107 -3.34 -4.66 -0.38
N ALA A 108 -3.15 -4.77 0.94
CA ALA A 108 -3.57 -5.94 1.71
C ALA A 108 -4.66 -5.59 2.72
N GLY A 109 -5.66 -6.44 2.85
CA GLY A 109 -6.85 -6.18 3.66
C GLY A 109 -7.98 -7.12 3.29
N ASN A 110 -9.16 -6.95 3.85
CA ASN A 110 -10.38 -7.57 3.35
C ASN A 110 -10.85 -6.90 2.03
N LEU A 111 -11.86 -7.46 1.36
CA LEU A 111 -12.31 -6.94 0.06
C LEU A 111 -12.72 -5.46 0.10
N ARG A 112 -13.40 -5.01 1.16
CA ARG A 112 -13.84 -3.63 1.32
C ARG A 112 -12.64 -2.70 1.50
N GLU A 113 -11.71 -3.05 2.40
CA GLU A 113 -10.47 -2.28 2.64
C GLU A 113 -9.66 -2.13 1.35
N ARG A 114 -9.51 -3.21 0.56
CA ARG A 114 -8.75 -3.17 -0.70
C ARG A 114 -9.43 -2.30 -1.77
N LYS A 115 -10.74 -2.41 -1.93
CA LYS A 115 -11.53 -1.58 -2.87
C LYS A 115 -11.44 -0.10 -2.50
N ASN A 116 -11.67 0.22 -1.23
CA ASN A 116 -11.57 1.59 -0.73
C ASN A 116 -10.17 2.17 -0.97
N CYS A 117 -9.12 1.42 -0.63
CA CYS A 117 -7.75 1.88 -0.85
C CYS A 117 -7.45 2.16 -2.33
N ARG A 118 -7.92 1.28 -3.23
CA ARG A 118 -7.77 1.47 -4.68
C ARG A 118 -8.54 2.71 -5.18
N ASP A 119 -9.80 2.87 -4.78
CA ASP A 119 -10.61 4.04 -5.13
C ASP A 119 -9.91 5.33 -4.69
N TYR A 120 -9.39 5.37 -3.46
CA TYR A 120 -8.74 6.55 -2.91
C TYR A 120 -7.44 6.88 -3.65
N ILE A 121 -6.63 5.88 -4.02
CA ILE A 121 -5.45 6.07 -4.86
C ILE A 121 -5.86 6.66 -6.22
N CYS A 122 -6.90 6.09 -6.86
CA CYS A 122 -7.39 6.57 -8.15
C CYS A 122 -7.88 8.02 -8.07
N TRP A 123 -8.65 8.39 -7.05
CA TRP A 123 -9.13 9.76 -6.87
C TRP A 123 -7.99 10.74 -6.57
N LEU A 124 -7.02 10.34 -5.74
CA LEU A 124 -5.83 11.16 -5.49
C LEU A 124 -5.06 11.41 -6.80
N LEU A 125 -4.83 10.37 -7.61
CA LEU A 125 -4.15 10.52 -8.90
C LEU A 125 -4.98 11.34 -9.90
N ALA A 126 -6.31 11.24 -9.86
CA ALA A 126 -7.17 12.09 -10.67
C ALA A 126 -7.06 13.56 -10.25
N GLN A 127 -6.91 13.84 -8.95
CA GLN A 127 -6.74 15.19 -8.42
C GLN A 127 -5.46 15.87 -8.93
N LEU A 128 -4.38 15.09 -9.14
CA LEU A 128 -3.16 15.59 -9.78
C LEU A 128 -3.42 16.12 -11.20
N ARG A 129 -4.42 15.57 -11.91
CA ARG A 129 -4.75 15.92 -13.30
C ARG A 129 -5.84 16.99 -13.41
N GLY A 130 -6.55 17.30 -12.33
CA GLY A 130 -7.61 18.31 -12.31
C GLY A 130 -8.70 18.03 -11.27
N ALA A 131 -9.88 18.60 -11.50
CA ALA A 131 -11.04 18.35 -10.65
C ALA A 131 -11.47 16.88 -10.72
N VAL A 132 -11.76 16.29 -9.56
CA VAL A 132 -12.22 14.91 -9.43
C VAL A 132 -13.73 14.89 -9.31
N THR A 133 -14.39 14.09 -10.13
CA THR A 133 -15.81 13.75 -9.96
C THR A 133 -15.90 12.35 -9.36
N ILE A 134 -16.40 12.27 -8.13
CA ILE A 134 -16.67 10.99 -7.47
C ILE A 134 -18.11 10.59 -7.82
N PRO A 135 -18.34 9.35 -8.31
CA PRO A 135 -19.71 8.83 -8.52
C PRO A 135 -20.52 8.88 -7.22
N ASP A 136 -21.85 8.81 -7.34
CA ASP A 136 -22.81 8.87 -6.23
C ASP A 136 -22.28 8.29 -4.90
N VAL A 137 -21.98 9.19 -3.97
CA VAL A 137 -21.41 8.89 -2.65
C VAL A 137 -22.48 8.49 -1.62
N SER A 138 -23.78 8.61 -1.96
CA SER A 138 -24.88 8.29 -1.03
C SER A 138 -24.88 6.84 -0.53
N ARG A 139 -24.22 5.94 -1.27
CA ARG A 139 -24.09 4.51 -0.94
C ARG A 139 -22.81 4.17 -0.20
N ARG A 140 -21.96 5.16 0.08
CA ARG A 140 -20.70 4.99 0.79
C ARG A 140 -20.89 5.34 2.26
N ASP A 141 -20.30 4.53 3.13
CA ASP A 141 -20.33 4.70 4.58
C ASP A 141 -18.95 5.14 5.14
N ASP A 142 -18.01 5.47 4.26
CA ASP A 142 -16.63 5.82 4.55
C ASP A 142 -16.29 7.29 4.18
N CYS A 143 -17.31 8.11 3.95
CA CYS A 143 -17.16 9.53 3.64
C CYS A 143 -18.20 10.41 4.35
N THR A 144 -17.88 11.70 4.48
CA THR A 144 -18.81 12.73 4.95
C THR A 144 -18.67 13.94 4.04
N GLU A 145 -19.79 14.42 3.51
CA GLU A 145 -19.81 15.60 2.64
C GLU A 145 -19.94 16.87 3.48
N VAL A 146 -19.10 17.87 3.18
CA VAL A 146 -19.13 19.16 3.85
C VAL A 146 -19.18 20.25 2.78
N HIS A 147 -20.21 21.08 2.82
CA HIS A 147 -20.28 22.27 1.97
C HIS A 147 -19.35 23.35 2.50
N ILE A 148 -18.34 23.71 1.70
CA ILE A 148 -17.40 24.78 2.01
C ILE A 148 -17.63 25.97 1.06
N PRO A 149 -17.65 27.21 1.55
CA PRO A 149 -17.66 28.40 0.70
C PRO A 149 -16.45 28.42 -0.24
N VAL A 150 -16.64 28.89 -1.48
CA VAL A 150 -15.59 28.87 -2.51
C VAL A 150 -14.34 29.64 -2.07
N ASN A 151 -14.52 30.77 -1.38
CA ASN A 151 -13.44 31.60 -0.85
C ASN A 151 -12.64 30.93 0.28
N CYS A 152 -13.16 29.86 0.89
CA CYS A 152 -12.49 29.13 1.98
C CYS A 152 -11.68 27.92 1.50
N LYS A 153 -11.77 27.54 0.21
CA LYS A 153 -11.15 26.31 -0.32
C LYS A 153 -9.65 26.20 -0.03
N GLY A 154 -8.91 27.31 -0.05
CA GLY A 154 -7.47 27.34 0.19
C GLY A 154 -7.04 27.12 1.65
N TRP A 155 -7.98 27.13 2.60
CA TRP A 155 -7.70 27.02 4.03
C TRP A 155 -8.02 25.64 4.62
N VAL A 156 -8.52 24.72 3.79
CA VAL A 156 -8.88 23.35 4.18
C VAL A 156 -7.86 22.39 3.57
N THR A 157 -7.26 21.52 4.39
CA THR A 157 -6.21 20.56 3.98
C THR A 157 -6.44 19.16 4.52
#